data_AF-A0A4P5YHT6-F1
#
_entry.id   AF-A0A4P5YHT6-F1
#
_cell.length_a   1.000
_cell.length_b   1.000
_cell.length_c   1.000
_cell.angle_alpha   90.00
_cell.angle_beta   90.00
_cell.angle_gamma   90.00
#
_symmetry.space_group_name_H-M   'P 1'
#
loop_
_entity.id
_entity.type
_entity.pdbx_description
1 polymer ?
#
loop_
_entity_poly.entity_id
_entity_poly.type
_entity_poly.pdbx_seq_one_letter_code
_entity_poly.pdbx_strand_id
1 'polypeptide(L)'
;MMLNLRASWAMTLLLASAVDALAADPRWEAIAAKEPLIATAQARIRDLKAFTTYLGETMPAGKNAALDQARSAVETATAEAKKARAAIDALQEHQHAASQERNAKIDALLADVPRFKQLLEKKAKAKETALGLMPRVTALSPDEARTYARARVDEDRADGELYAIRKIYWFRSEVAEAHKKAADLYTKIESAGKAKGVSEASKALGDAKKALREAQLAAAMDQATTDELAMLEKTVEEQKAAIQAIRQELPGSWTPFRTEVTPAAKDDAKTTEKPKPLPVTVEIPTGCKQVRGVLFTFMGTVQNDPMVRGVLAENQFAVISMPGIGIFTTPADQALLMTGLEKLSEKSQHPELALVPWLTAGCSTTTITARNIVAWKPERSVGAILWAGGNLHQHQTIPNWSLAGVPILNVTGEWECYGPEGGVKDGIQPAYGRLTQWVMIREQIQRLRTKDPSHLFSLVVIPGADHAQWSSATSPVAALFIRKAIQARLPASTDLPKEPVKCKPIAPESGYLTDPDLYDPKLPAAPVAAYSGQPGKAFWHIDQELADAVDAFHRGKFFLPDPTKQVPVPADWPPVKVKKASE
;
A
#
# COMPACT_ATOMS: atom_id res chain seq x y z
N MET A 1 -13.32 -14.89 33.34
CA MET A 1 -13.54 -14.67 31.89
C MET A 1 -13.39 -13.19 31.51
N MET A 2 -12.31 -12.53 31.97
CA MET A 2 -12.12 -11.06 31.83
C MET A 2 -10.68 -10.65 31.49
N LEU A 3 -9.84 -11.54 30.94
CA LEU A 3 -8.41 -11.26 30.73
C LEU A 3 -7.84 -11.38 29.30
N ASN A 4 -8.63 -11.74 28.27
CA ASN A 4 -8.06 -12.00 26.92
C ASN A 4 -8.46 -11.03 25.80
N LEU A 5 -8.95 -9.83 26.15
CA LEU A 5 -9.28 -8.78 25.17
C LEU A 5 -8.24 -7.66 25.04
N ARG A 6 -7.11 -7.69 25.75
CA ARG A 6 -6.17 -6.55 25.80
C ARG A 6 -5.10 -6.50 24.70
N ALA A 7 -4.84 -7.60 23.98
CA ALA A 7 -3.71 -7.65 23.03
C ALA A 7 -3.96 -6.92 21.69
N SER A 8 -5.22 -6.74 21.27
CA SER A 8 -5.54 -5.99 20.03
C SER A 8 -5.90 -4.52 20.29
N TRP A 9 -6.13 -4.14 21.55
CA TRP A 9 -6.54 -2.79 21.95
C TRP A 9 -5.34 -1.86 22.18
N ALA A 10 -4.19 -2.41 22.60
CA ALA A 10 -2.95 -1.64 22.75
C ALA A 10 -2.46 -1.07 21.40
N MET A 11 -2.80 -1.71 20.28
CA MET A 11 -2.30 -1.33 18.96
C MET A 11 -3.04 -0.13 18.34
N THR A 12 -4.28 0.14 18.76
CA THR A 12 -5.06 1.32 18.35
C THR A 12 -4.86 2.49 19.32
N LEU A 13 -4.64 2.23 20.61
CA LEU A 13 -4.32 3.26 21.60
C LEU A 13 -2.89 3.81 21.48
N LEU A 14 -1.92 3.01 21.01
CA LEU A 14 -0.56 3.49 20.72
C LEU A 14 -0.47 4.36 19.45
N LEU A 15 -1.49 4.31 18.58
CA LEU A 15 -1.63 5.29 17.48
C LEU A 15 -2.24 6.60 17.98
N ALA A 16 -2.99 6.60 19.08
CA ALA A 16 -3.52 7.83 19.66
C ALA A 16 -2.44 8.62 20.42
N SER A 17 -1.51 7.95 21.13
CA SER A 17 -0.51 8.63 21.97
C SER A 17 0.76 9.09 21.24
N ALA A 18 0.91 8.79 19.94
CA ALA A 18 2.02 9.31 19.12
C ALA A 18 1.54 10.31 18.06
N VAL A 19 0.24 10.58 18.02
CA VAL A 19 -0.41 11.61 17.21
C VAL A 19 -0.71 12.85 18.07
N ASP A 20 -0.28 12.88 19.34
CA ASP A 20 -0.38 14.06 20.23
C ASP A 20 0.31 15.33 19.67
N ALA A 21 1.09 15.21 18.59
CA ALA A 21 1.79 16.34 17.97
C ALA A 21 1.14 16.86 16.67
N LEU A 22 0.22 16.11 16.05
CA LEU A 22 -0.78 16.80 15.25
C LEU A 22 -1.68 17.50 16.28
N ALA A 23 -1.67 18.83 16.32
CA ALA A 23 -2.94 19.53 16.49
C ALA A 23 -3.79 19.13 15.26
N ALA A 24 -4.25 17.88 15.26
CA ALA A 24 -5.00 17.26 14.21
C ALA A 24 -6.27 18.07 14.22
N ASP A 25 -6.59 18.64 13.07
CA ASP A 25 -7.95 19.03 12.81
C ASP A 25 -8.87 17.90 13.35
N PRO A 26 -9.74 18.18 14.35
CA PRO A 26 -10.45 17.17 15.14
C PRO A 26 -11.31 16.25 14.26
N ARG A 27 -11.55 16.64 13.01
CA ARG A 27 -12.16 15.83 11.95
C ARG A 27 -11.36 14.55 11.66
N TRP A 28 -10.03 14.57 11.76
CA TRP A 28 -9.20 13.39 11.55
C TRP A 28 -9.29 12.38 12.69
N GLU A 29 -9.29 12.86 13.93
CA GLU A 29 -9.57 12.02 15.10
C GLU A 29 -10.96 11.42 15.01
N ALA A 30 -11.95 12.20 14.55
CA ALA A 30 -13.30 11.73 14.30
C ALA A 30 -13.37 10.64 13.22
N ILE A 31 -12.55 10.70 12.17
CA ILE A 31 -12.43 9.62 11.16
C ILE A 31 -11.76 8.39 11.80
N ALA A 32 -10.63 8.56 12.48
CA ALA A 32 -9.89 7.47 13.10
C ALA A 32 -10.71 6.74 14.17
N ALA A 33 -11.57 7.45 14.90
CA ALA A 33 -12.48 6.86 15.90
C ALA A 33 -13.60 6.00 15.28
N LYS A 34 -13.93 6.21 14.00
CA LYS A 34 -15.00 5.48 13.30
C LYS A 34 -14.53 4.19 12.65
N GLU A 35 -13.28 4.11 12.20
CA GLU A 35 -12.72 2.92 11.57
C GLU A 35 -12.82 1.66 12.46
N PRO A 36 -12.55 1.70 13.78
CA PRO A 36 -12.74 0.56 14.68
C PRO A 36 -14.20 0.09 14.78
N LEU A 37 -15.17 1.01 14.68
CA LEU A 37 -16.59 0.68 14.71
C LEU A 37 -17.00 -0.11 13.47
N ILE A 38 -16.52 0.32 12.29
CA ILE A 38 -16.71 -0.40 11.03
C ILE A 38 -16.09 -1.79 11.13
N ALA A 39 -14.83 -1.88 11.58
CA ALA A 39 -14.12 -3.15 11.70
C ALA A 39 -14.84 -4.14 12.65
N THR A 40 -15.35 -3.64 13.78
CA THR A 40 -16.10 -4.43 14.76
C THR A 40 -17.43 -4.93 14.20
N ALA A 41 -18.21 -4.04 13.58
CA ALA A 41 -19.48 -4.41 12.96
C ALA A 41 -19.28 -5.44 11.84
N GLN A 42 -18.28 -5.24 10.97
CA GLN A 42 -17.94 -6.20 9.92
C GLN A 42 -17.48 -7.56 10.47
N ALA A 43 -16.76 -7.58 11.59
CA ALA A 43 -16.39 -8.84 12.25
C ALA A 43 -17.64 -9.59 12.73
N ARG A 44 -18.58 -8.89 13.36
CA ARG A 44 -19.84 -9.48 13.82
C ARG A 44 -20.72 -9.97 12.67
N ILE A 45 -20.82 -9.22 11.57
CA ILE A 45 -21.53 -9.64 10.35
C ILE A 45 -20.96 -10.97 9.83
N ARG A 46 -19.62 -11.11 9.79
CA ARG A 46 -18.98 -12.35 9.36
C ARG A 46 -19.32 -13.53 10.27
N ASP A 47 -19.31 -13.32 11.59
CA ASP A 47 -19.68 -14.36 12.56
C ASP A 47 -21.12 -14.84 12.38
N LEU A 48 -22.06 -13.90 12.23
CA LEU A 48 -23.47 -14.22 11.99
C LEU A 48 -23.63 -15.00 10.68
N LYS A 49 -23.06 -14.51 9.57
CA LYS A 49 -23.13 -15.21 8.27
C LYS A 49 -22.53 -16.62 8.35
N ALA A 50 -21.44 -16.81 9.10
CA ALA A 50 -20.84 -18.13 9.29
C ALA A 50 -21.74 -19.07 10.12
N PHE A 51 -22.32 -18.57 11.21
CA PHE A 51 -23.26 -19.33 12.03
C PHE A 51 -24.52 -19.73 11.26
N THR A 52 -25.10 -18.81 10.49
CA THR A 52 -26.25 -19.09 9.62
C THR A 52 -25.91 -20.12 8.55
N THR A 53 -24.73 -20.01 7.91
CA THR A 53 -24.27 -21.00 6.93
C THR A 53 -24.18 -22.39 7.57
N TYR A 54 -23.61 -22.48 8.76
CA TYR A 54 -23.53 -23.73 9.53
C TYR A 54 -24.91 -24.35 9.83
N LEU A 55 -25.88 -23.55 10.27
CA LEU A 55 -27.24 -24.03 10.53
C LEU A 55 -27.89 -24.59 9.25
N GLY A 56 -27.65 -23.95 8.11
CA GLY A 56 -28.08 -24.45 6.81
C GLY A 56 -27.36 -25.74 6.39
N GLU A 57 -26.05 -25.85 6.63
CA GLU A 57 -25.27 -27.07 6.33
C GLU A 57 -25.77 -28.28 7.13
N THR A 58 -26.12 -28.06 8.40
CA THR A 58 -26.50 -29.11 9.35
C THR A 58 -27.99 -29.44 9.36
N MET A 59 -28.81 -28.68 8.63
CA MET A 59 -30.25 -28.91 8.55
C MET A 59 -30.57 -30.29 7.95
N PRO A 60 -31.36 -31.16 8.62
CA PRO A 60 -31.67 -32.50 8.11
C PRO A 60 -32.36 -32.47 6.73
N ALA A 61 -32.12 -33.49 5.91
CA ALA A 61 -32.86 -33.67 4.66
C ALA A 61 -34.37 -33.73 4.91
N GLY A 62 -35.16 -33.19 4.00
CA GLY A 62 -36.62 -33.12 4.07
C GLY A 62 -37.16 -31.98 4.94
N LYS A 63 -36.31 -31.17 5.57
CA LYS A 63 -36.74 -30.02 6.38
C LYS A 63 -36.96 -28.75 5.56
N ASN A 64 -36.29 -28.61 4.42
CA ASN A 64 -36.45 -27.47 3.52
C ASN A 64 -36.26 -27.94 2.07
N ALA A 65 -37.34 -27.92 1.30
CA ALA A 65 -37.35 -28.45 -0.07
C ALA A 65 -36.39 -27.70 -1.01
N ALA A 66 -36.23 -26.38 -0.84
CA ALA A 66 -35.30 -25.59 -1.66
C ALA A 66 -33.84 -25.92 -1.34
N LEU A 67 -33.53 -26.15 -0.05
CA LEU A 67 -32.20 -26.59 0.38
C LEU A 67 -31.87 -27.99 -0.14
N ASP A 68 -32.83 -28.92 -0.09
CA ASP A 68 -32.65 -30.28 -0.59
C ASP A 68 -32.45 -30.30 -2.12
N GLN A 69 -33.22 -29.49 -2.86
CA GLN A 69 -33.03 -29.30 -4.29
C GLN A 69 -31.63 -28.75 -4.61
N ALA A 70 -31.16 -27.76 -3.85
CA ALA A 70 -29.84 -27.18 -4.05
C ALA A 70 -28.70 -28.18 -3.72
N ARG A 71 -28.87 -29.02 -2.69
CA ARG A 71 -27.94 -30.12 -2.38
C ARG A 71 -27.83 -31.12 -3.54
N SER A 72 -28.98 -31.56 -4.07
CA SER A 72 -29.02 -32.49 -5.21
C SER A 72 -28.39 -31.90 -6.47
N ALA A 73 -28.59 -30.60 -6.72
CA ALA A 73 -27.96 -29.88 -7.82
C ALA A 73 -26.42 -29.86 -7.68
N VAL A 74 -25.91 -29.63 -6.46
CA VAL A 74 -24.46 -29.68 -6.19
C VAL A 74 -23.91 -31.09 -6.36
N GLU A 75 -24.59 -32.13 -5.90
CA GLU A 75 -24.17 -33.53 -6.10
C GLU A 75 -24.05 -33.87 -7.59
N THR A 76 -25.08 -33.52 -8.37
CA THR A 76 -25.11 -33.73 -9.83
C THR A 76 -23.95 -32.99 -10.51
N ALA A 77 -23.83 -31.69 -10.26
CA ALA A 77 -22.77 -30.87 -10.85
C ALA A 77 -21.36 -31.32 -10.40
N THR A 78 -21.22 -31.87 -9.19
CA THR A 78 -19.96 -32.42 -8.69
C THR A 78 -19.57 -33.68 -9.45
N ALA A 79 -20.50 -34.59 -9.71
CA ALA A 79 -20.25 -35.80 -10.50
C ALA A 79 -19.82 -35.46 -11.93
N GLU A 80 -20.49 -34.50 -12.57
CA GLU A 80 -20.14 -34.01 -13.91
C GLU A 80 -18.77 -33.33 -13.95
N ALA A 81 -18.50 -32.44 -12.99
CA ALA A 81 -17.20 -31.77 -12.88
C ALA A 81 -16.06 -32.76 -12.64
N LYS A 82 -16.26 -33.78 -11.79
CA LYS A 82 -15.26 -34.83 -11.53
C LYS A 82 -14.92 -35.61 -12.80
N LYS A 83 -15.93 -35.98 -13.58
CA LYS A 83 -15.73 -36.66 -14.88
C LYS A 83 -14.96 -35.79 -15.87
N ALA A 84 -15.31 -34.50 -15.95
CA ALA A 84 -14.61 -33.56 -16.84
C ALA A 84 -13.16 -33.28 -16.39
N ARG A 85 -12.86 -33.38 -15.08
CA ARG A 85 -11.60 -32.95 -14.47
C ARG A 85 -10.63 -34.07 -14.08
N ALA A 86 -10.92 -35.33 -14.37
CA ALA A 86 -10.06 -36.45 -13.96
C ALA A 86 -8.56 -36.27 -14.29
N ALA A 87 -8.23 -35.70 -15.45
CA ALA A 87 -6.84 -35.40 -15.83
C ALA A 87 -6.22 -34.19 -15.09
N ILE A 88 -7.05 -33.28 -14.60
CA ILE A 88 -6.66 -32.14 -13.78
C ILE A 88 -6.44 -32.57 -12.33
N ASP A 89 -7.24 -33.50 -11.82
CA ASP A 89 -7.18 -33.96 -10.43
C ASP A 89 -5.79 -34.54 -10.09
N ALA A 90 -5.20 -35.34 -10.99
CA ALA A 90 -3.83 -35.84 -10.83
C ALA A 90 -2.78 -34.70 -10.81
N LEU A 91 -2.95 -33.68 -11.65
CA LEU A 91 -2.08 -32.49 -11.63
C LEU A 91 -2.25 -31.69 -10.33
N GLN A 92 -3.46 -31.65 -9.77
CA GLN A 92 -3.76 -30.97 -8.51
C GLN A 92 -3.08 -31.64 -7.32
N GLU A 93 -3.02 -32.97 -7.26
CA GLU A 93 -2.27 -33.69 -6.23
C GLU A 93 -0.77 -33.33 -6.28
N HIS A 94 -0.18 -33.36 -7.48
CA HIS A 94 1.22 -32.94 -7.65
C HIS A 94 1.44 -31.46 -7.28
N GLN A 95 0.49 -30.59 -7.64
CA GLN A 95 0.56 -29.16 -7.30
C GLN A 95 0.44 -28.95 -5.79
N HIS A 96 -0.40 -29.73 -5.11
CA HIS A 96 -0.58 -29.68 -3.67
C HIS A 96 0.71 -30.10 -2.97
N ALA A 97 1.31 -31.24 -3.37
CA ALA A 97 2.58 -31.70 -2.83
C ALA A 97 3.71 -30.68 -3.06
N ALA A 98 3.81 -30.10 -4.27
CA ALA A 98 4.79 -29.05 -4.56
C ALA A 98 4.55 -27.77 -3.71
N SER A 99 3.29 -27.41 -3.48
CA SER A 99 2.93 -26.27 -2.62
C SER A 99 3.24 -26.53 -1.15
N GLN A 100 3.05 -27.77 -0.66
CA GLN A 100 3.42 -28.18 0.69
C GLN A 100 4.94 -28.14 0.87
N GLU A 101 5.70 -28.67 -0.09
CA GLU A 101 7.18 -28.61 -0.10
C GLU A 101 7.66 -27.15 -0.01
N ARG A 102 7.13 -26.27 -0.87
CA ARG A 102 7.42 -24.84 -0.84
C ARG A 102 7.08 -24.21 0.51
N ASN A 103 5.88 -24.49 1.03
CA ASN A 103 5.43 -23.91 2.30
C ASN A 103 6.27 -24.40 3.48
N ALA A 104 6.66 -25.67 3.52
CA ALA A 104 7.52 -26.23 4.57
C ALA A 104 8.89 -25.55 4.62
N LYS A 105 9.48 -25.25 3.45
CA LYS A 105 10.73 -24.46 3.38
C LYS A 105 10.57 -23.07 3.98
N ILE A 106 9.46 -22.39 3.69
CA ILE A 106 9.18 -21.06 4.24
C ILE A 106 8.93 -21.13 5.74
N ASP A 107 8.16 -22.11 6.20
CA ASP A 107 7.86 -22.31 7.61
C ASP A 107 9.15 -22.55 8.42
N ALA A 108 10.12 -23.27 7.85
CA ALA A 108 11.44 -23.45 8.45
C ALA A 108 12.22 -22.13 8.56
N LEU A 109 12.17 -21.26 7.54
CA LEU A 109 12.80 -19.93 7.59
C LEU A 109 12.13 -18.99 8.62
N LEU A 110 10.86 -19.22 8.91
CA LEU A 110 10.06 -18.42 9.83
C LEU A 110 9.91 -19.06 11.21
N ALA A 111 10.58 -20.18 11.47
CA ALA A 111 10.40 -20.97 12.68
C ALA A 111 10.65 -20.15 13.96
N ASP A 112 11.56 -19.18 13.92
CA ASP A 112 11.91 -18.35 15.09
C ASP A 112 11.18 -17.01 15.14
N VAL A 113 10.29 -16.72 14.20
CA VAL A 113 9.49 -15.48 14.21
C VAL A 113 8.31 -15.66 15.17
N PRO A 114 8.27 -14.95 16.32
CA PRO A 114 7.25 -15.18 17.35
C PRO A 114 5.82 -15.00 16.83
N ARG A 115 5.59 -13.98 15.99
CA ARG A 115 4.28 -13.70 15.41
C ARG A 115 3.83 -14.79 14.42
N PHE A 116 4.77 -15.45 13.74
CA PHE A 116 4.47 -16.57 12.86
C PHE A 116 4.11 -17.83 13.67
N LYS A 117 4.87 -18.14 14.74
CA LYS A 117 4.54 -19.20 15.70
C LYS A 117 3.14 -19.03 16.27
N GLN A 118 2.80 -17.83 16.76
CA GLN A 118 1.47 -17.51 17.28
C GLN A 118 0.36 -17.74 16.25
N LEU A 119 0.61 -17.43 14.97
CA LEU A 119 -0.35 -17.63 13.90
C LEU A 119 -0.57 -19.11 13.59
N LEU A 120 0.49 -19.92 13.60
CA LEU A 120 0.40 -21.39 13.48
C LEU A 120 -0.37 -22.01 14.64
N GLU A 121 -0.07 -21.58 15.88
CA GLU A 121 -0.79 -22.04 17.08
C GLU A 121 -2.27 -21.66 17.04
N LYS A 122 -2.58 -20.42 16.63
CA LYS A 122 -3.96 -19.96 16.46
C LYS A 122 -4.70 -20.82 15.43
N LYS A 123 -4.08 -21.11 14.29
CA LYS A 123 -4.64 -22.02 13.29
C LYS A 123 -4.87 -23.42 13.86
N ALA A 124 -3.86 -23.99 14.53
CA ALA A 124 -3.92 -25.33 15.09
C ALA A 124 -5.06 -25.46 16.12
N LYS A 125 -5.18 -24.49 17.03
CA LYS A 125 -6.25 -24.43 18.03
C LYS A 125 -7.63 -24.30 17.41
N ALA A 126 -7.77 -23.43 16.40
CA ALA A 126 -9.03 -23.26 15.67
C ALA A 126 -9.44 -24.57 14.97
N LYS A 127 -8.48 -25.23 14.30
CA LYS A 127 -8.69 -26.53 13.66
C LYS A 127 -9.05 -27.63 14.66
N GLU A 128 -8.34 -27.73 15.77
CA GLU A 128 -8.61 -28.70 16.85
C GLU A 128 -10.02 -28.52 17.39
N THR A 129 -10.43 -27.28 17.66
CA THR A 129 -11.78 -26.95 18.13
C THR A 129 -12.84 -27.38 17.10
N ALA A 130 -12.63 -27.07 15.82
CA ALA A 130 -13.55 -27.46 14.77
C ALA A 130 -13.65 -28.99 14.63
N LEU A 131 -12.51 -29.69 14.62
CA LEU A 131 -12.46 -31.16 14.52
C LEU A 131 -13.06 -31.87 15.73
N GLY A 132 -12.92 -31.31 16.94
CA GLY A 132 -13.52 -31.88 18.15
C GLY A 132 -15.06 -31.85 18.13
N LEU A 133 -15.64 -30.84 17.50
CA LEU A 133 -17.09 -30.67 17.36
C LEU A 133 -17.67 -31.36 16.10
N MET A 134 -16.84 -31.58 15.08
CA MET A 134 -17.24 -32.13 13.78
C MET A 134 -18.01 -33.47 13.85
N PRO A 135 -17.67 -34.46 14.70
CA PRO A 135 -18.41 -35.73 14.78
C PRO A 135 -19.88 -35.57 15.20
N ARG A 136 -20.23 -34.48 15.87
CA ARG A 136 -21.58 -34.18 16.36
C ARG A 136 -22.14 -32.92 15.73
N VAL A 137 -21.64 -32.53 14.57
CA VAL A 137 -21.96 -31.27 13.90
C VAL A 137 -23.48 -31.07 13.70
N THR A 138 -24.27 -32.13 13.55
CA THR A 138 -25.74 -32.07 13.40
C THR A 138 -26.53 -32.04 14.71
N ALA A 139 -25.86 -32.17 15.85
CA ALA A 139 -26.44 -32.28 17.18
C ALA A 139 -25.79 -31.31 18.20
N LEU A 140 -25.14 -30.25 17.71
CA LEU A 140 -24.55 -29.23 18.57
C LEU A 140 -25.66 -28.36 19.19
N SER A 141 -25.47 -27.97 20.44
CA SER A 141 -26.22 -26.86 21.03
C SER A 141 -25.93 -25.54 20.28
N PRO A 142 -26.79 -24.51 20.40
CA PRO A 142 -26.53 -23.21 19.78
C PRO A 142 -25.15 -22.60 20.12
N ASP A 143 -24.65 -22.81 21.34
CA ASP A 143 -23.34 -22.30 21.76
C ASP A 143 -22.17 -23.09 21.18
N GLU A 144 -22.30 -24.42 21.11
CA GLU A 144 -21.31 -25.28 20.43
C GLU A 144 -21.28 -25.00 18.93
N ALA A 145 -22.44 -24.79 18.31
CA ALA A 145 -22.58 -24.40 16.91
C ALA A 145 -21.90 -23.06 16.61
N ARG A 146 -22.10 -22.04 17.46
CA ARG A 146 -21.38 -20.76 17.37
C ARG A 146 -19.87 -20.95 17.51
N THR A 147 -19.45 -21.80 18.45
CA THR A 147 -18.03 -22.12 18.68
C THR A 147 -17.41 -22.80 17.46
N TYR A 148 -18.08 -23.78 16.87
CA TYR A 148 -17.66 -24.46 15.64
C TYR A 148 -17.53 -23.49 14.46
N ALA A 149 -18.58 -22.69 14.19
CA ALA A 149 -18.57 -21.73 13.10
C ALA A 149 -17.44 -20.71 13.25
N ARG A 150 -17.24 -20.20 14.47
CA ARG A 150 -16.14 -19.27 14.77
C ARG A 150 -14.77 -19.92 14.57
N ALA A 151 -14.60 -21.15 15.03
CA ALA A 151 -13.36 -21.89 14.86
C ALA A 151 -13.01 -22.10 13.37
N ARG A 152 -13.99 -22.43 12.51
CA ARG A 152 -13.79 -22.53 11.05
C ARG A 152 -13.37 -21.19 10.43
N VAL A 153 -14.03 -20.09 10.80
CA VAL A 153 -13.67 -18.74 10.33
C VAL A 153 -12.27 -18.36 10.78
N ASP A 154 -11.91 -18.64 12.03
CA ASP A 154 -10.59 -18.34 12.58
C ASP A 154 -9.48 -19.18 11.93
N GLU A 155 -9.76 -20.45 11.60
CA GLU A 155 -8.87 -21.33 10.82
C GLU A 155 -8.64 -20.78 9.41
N ASP A 156 -9.72 -20.51 8.66
CA ASP A 156 -9.65 -20.00 7.28
C ASP A 156 -8.93 -18.64 7.21
N ARG A 157 -9.19 -17.77 8.19
CA ARG A 157 -8.50 -16.48 8.32
C ARG A 157 -7.01 -16.68 8.59
N ALA A 158 -6.65 -17.55 9.53
CA ALA A 158 -5.25 -17.83 9.82
C ALA A 158 -4.55 -18.42 8.59
N ASP A 159 -5.24 -19.24 7.79
CA ASP A 159 -4.71 -19.75 6.52
C ASP A 159 -4.48 -18.65 5.47
N GLY A 160 -5.41 -17.71 5.34
CA GLY A 160 -5.24 -16.54 4.48
C GLY A 160 -4.05 -15.67 4.90
N GLU A 161 -3.90 -15.42 6.20
CA GLU A 161 -2.77 -14.67 6.77
C GLU A 161 -1.44 -15.41 6.53
N LEU A 162 -1.38 -16.73 6.82
CA LEU A 162 -0.19 -17.56 6.56
C LEU A 162 0.17 -17.59 5.09
N TYR A 163 -0.81 -17.69 4.19
CA TYR A 163 -0.57 -17.64 2.75
C TYR A 163 0.03 -16.30 2.32
N ALA A 164 -0.52 -15.18 2.82
CA ALA A 164 -0.01 -13.85 2.52
C ALA A 164 1.44 -13.68 2.97
N ILE A 165 1.78 -14.16 4.18
CA ILE A 165 3.14 -14.14 4.71
C ILE A 165 4.07 -15.02 3.87
N ARG A 166 3.66 -16.26 3.57
CA ARG A 166 4.47 -17.18 2.76
C ARG A 166 4.75 -16.63 1.36
N LYS A 167 3.80 -15.91 0.77
CA LYS A 167 3.96 -15.27 -0.54
C LYS A 167 5.12 -14.27 -0.60
N ILE A 168 5.52 -13.68 0.52
CA ILE A 168 6.69 -12.77 0.62
C ILE A 168 7.99 -13.50 0.26
N TYR A 169 8.07 -14.79 0.61
CA TYR A 169 9.27 -15.63 0.50
C TYR A 169 9.35 -16.43 -0.80
N TRP A 170 8.32 -16.39 -1.66
CA TRP A 170 8.28 -17.21 -2.86
C TRP A 170 9.45 -16.99 -3.83
N PHE A 171 10.01 -15.78 -3.84
CA PHE A 171 11.15 -15.42 -4.67
C PHE A 171 12.49 -15.49 -3.94
N ARG A 172 12.51 -15.95 -2.68
CA ARG A 172 13.77 -16.16 -1.97
C ARG A 172 14.56 -17.32 -2.55
N SER A 173 15.89 -17.22 -2.59
CA SER A 173 16.76 -18.24 -3.18
C SER A 173 16.51 -19.65 -2.62
N GLU A 174 16.21 -19.78 -1.32
CA GLU A 174 15.94 -21.06 -0.67
C GLU A 174 14.62 -21.72 -1.12
N VAL A 175 13.68 -20.91 -1.61
CA VAL A 175 12.28 -21.28 -1.88
C VAL A 175 11.95 -21.24 -3.37
N ALA A 176 12.67 -20.44 -4.16
CA ALA A 176 12.35 -20.08 -5.54
C ALA A 176 12.14 -21.30 -6.45
N GLU A 177 12.97 -22.33 -6.34
CA GLU A 177 12.84 -23.54 -7.16
C GLU A 177 11.56 -24.33 -6.82
N ALA A 178 11.26 -24.48 -5.52
CA ALA A 178 10.03 -25.12 -5.08
C ALA A 178 8.79 -24.29 -5.48
N HIS A 179 8.90 -22.96 -5.44
CA HIS A 179 7.86 -22.08 -5.95
C HIS A 179 7.64 -22.22 -7.45
N LYS A 180 8.72 -22.24 -8.24
CA LYS A 180 8.68 -22.41 -9.70
C LYS A 180 7.99 -23.73 -10.06
N LYS A 181 8.38 -24.84 -9.45
CA LYS A 181 7.74 -26.15 -9.61
C LYS A 181 6.22 -26.09 -9.34
N ALA A 182 5.81 -25.46 -8.24
CA ALA A 182 4.39 -25.29 -7.92
C ALA A 182 3.65 -24.36 -8.91
N ALA A 183 4.31 -23.31 -9.39
CA ALA A 183 3.75 -22.35 -10.36
C ALA A 183 3.60 -22.95 -11.76
N ASP A 184 4.56 -23.78 -12.20
CA ASP A 184 4.50 -24.49 -13.48
C ASP A 184 3.33 -25.49 -13.49
N LEU A 185 3.13 -26.21 -12.38
CA LEU A 185 1.98 -27.10 -12.21
C LEU A 185 0.66 -26.33 -12.18
N TYR A 186 0.61 -25.18 -11.50
CA TYR A 186 -0.56 -24.31 -11.52
C TYR A 186 -0.90 -23.83 -12.94
N THR A 187 0.11 -23.43 -13.73
CA THR A 187 -0.07 -22.99 -15.13
C THR A 187 -0.62 -24.11 -16.01
N LYS A 188 -0.15 -25.35 -15.79
CA LYS A 188 -0.68 -26.55 -16.47
C LYS A 188 -2.15 -26.80 -16.10
N ILE A 189 -2.50 -26.69 -14.82
CA ILE A 189 -3.88 -26.81 -14.32
C ILE A 189 -4.77 -25.73 -14.93
N GLU A 190 -4.34 -24.46 -14.93
CA GLU A 190 -5.10 -23.35 -15.48
C GLU A 190 -5.37 -23.54 -16.97
N SER A 191 -4.35 -23.99 -17.71
CA SER A 191 -4.48 -24.28 -19.15
C SER A 191 -5.44 -25.43 -19.42
N ALA A 192 -5.35 -26.52 -18.65
CA ALA A 192 -6.28 -27.65 -18.74
C ALA A 192 -7.72 -27.25 -18.32
N GLY A 193 -7.86 -26.35 -17.34
CA GLY A 193 -9.13 -25.81 -16.87
C GLY A 193 -9.90 -25.00 -17.92
N LYS A 194 -9.20 -24.43 -18.91
CA LYS A 194 -9.79 -23.66 -20.01
C LYS A 194 -10.42 -24.54 -21.11
N ALA A 195 -10.22 -25.86 -21.06
CA ALA A 195 -10.89 -26.76 -21.99
C ALA A 195 -12.41 -26.60 -21.84
N LYS A 196 -13.13 -26.46 -22.96
CA LYS A 196 -14.57 -26.09 -22.99
C LYS A 196 -15.41 -26.93 -22.02
N GLY A 197 -15.31 -28.26 -22.08
CA GLY A 197 -16.06 -29.17 -21.20
C GLY A 197 -15.69 -29.07 -19.71
N VAL A 198 -14.45 -28.69 -19.38
CA VAL A 198 -14.02 -28.45 -17.99
C VAL A 198 -14.55 -27.11 -17.48
N SER A 199 -14.47 -26.07 -18.30
CA SER A 199 -14.92 -24.72 -17.96
C SER A 199 -16.43 -24.69 -17.73
N GLU A 200 -17.21 -25.33 -18.63
CA GLU A 200 -18.66 -25.45 -18.50
C GLU A 200 -19.07 -26.22 -17.23
N ALA A 201 -18.46 -27.37 -16.97
CA ALA A 201 -18.75 -28.15 -15.77
C ALA A 201 -18.31 -27.43 -14.47
N SER A 202 -17.18 -26.71 -14.50
CA SER A 202 -16.71 -25.92 -13.36
C SER A 202 -17.61 -24.72 -13.08
N LYS A 203 -18.13 -24.07 -14.12
CA LYS A 203 -19.13 -23.01 -13.99
C LYS A 203 -20.42 -23.55 -13.40
N ALA A 204 -20.95 -24.65 -13.93
CA ALA A 204 -22.16 -25.29 -13.42
C ALA A 204 -22.04 -25.66 -11.93
N LEU A 205 -20.90 -26.22 -11.51
CA LEU A 205 -20.60 -26.50 -10.11
C LEU A 205 -20.52 -25.22 -9.26
N GLY A 206 -19.92 -24.15 -9.80
CA GLY A 206 -19.86 -22.84 -9.14
C GLY A 206 -21.24 -22.24 -8.90
N ASP A 207 -22.09 -22.26 -9.93
CA ASP A 207 -23.47 -21.77 -9.88
C ASP A 207 -24.30 -22.60 -8.90
N ALA A 208 -24.16 -23.93 -8.91
CA ALA A 208 -24.83 -24.83 -7.96
C ALA A 208 -24.39 -24.57 -6.50
N LYS A 209 -23.09 -24.40 -6.26
CA LYS A 209 -22.56 -24.06 -4.91
C LYS A 209 -23.05 -22.70 -4.43
N LYS A 210 -23.14 -21.72 -5.32
CA LYS A 210 -23.70 -20.40 -5.01
C LYS A 210 -25.17 -20.52 -4.61
N ALA A 211 -25.97 -21.24 -5.40
CA ALA A 211 -27.38 -21.48 -5.10
C ALA A 211 -27.57 -22.24 -3.77
N LEU A 212 -26.73 -23.24 -3.49
CA LEU A 212 -26.72 -23.92 -2.19
C LEU A 212 -26.45 -22.97 -1.04
N ARG A 213 -25.46 -22.08 -1.18
CA ARG A 213 -25.12 -21.10 -0.13
C ARG A 213 -26.26 -20.12 0.13
N GLU A 214 -26.94 -19.66 -0.92
CA GLU A 214 -28.13 -18.81 -0.82
C GLU A 214 -29.30 -19.54 -0.14
N ALA A 215 -29.55 -20.81 -0.51
CA ALA A 215 -30.57 -21.64 0.11
C ALA A 215 -30.27 -21.94 1.59
N GLN A 216 -29.00 -22.19 1.94
CA GLN A 216 -28.55 -22.38 3.33
C GLN A 216 -28.80 -21.13 4.17
N LEU A 217 -28.45 -19.96 3.63
CA LEU A 217 -28.70 -18.68 4.31
C LEU A 217 -30.20 -18.48 4.54
N ALA A 218 -31.01 -18.63 3.48
CA ALA A 218 -32.45 -18.43 3.55
C ALA A 218 -33.15 -19.40 4.50
N ALA A 219 -32.70 -20.66 4.57
CA ALA A 219 -33.29 -21.67 5.45
C ALA A 219 -32.97 -21.46 6.94
N ALA A 220 -31.82 -20.84 7.24
CA ALA A 220 -31.29 -20.72 8.60
C ALA A 220 -31.49 -19.36 9.26
N MET A 221 -31.85 -18.31 8.51
CA MET A 221 -32.09 -16.98 9.06
C MET A 221 -33.44 -16.93 9.78
N ASP A 222 -33.41 -16.78 11.11
CA ASP A 222 -34.58 -16.30 11.86
C ASP A 222 -34.70 -14.78 11.80
N GLN A 223 -35.84 -14.25 12.24
CA GLN A 223 -36.10 -12.81 12.21
C GLN A 223 -35.07 -12.04 13.05
N ALA A 224 -34.69 -12.56 14.22
CA ALA A 224 -33.74 -11.90 15.11
C ALA A 224 -32.33 -11.77 14.48
N THR A 225 -31.83 -12.81 13.82
CA THR A 225 -30.56 -12.79 13.10
C THR A 225 -30.61 -11.86 11.90
N THR A 226 -31.74 -11.83 11.20
CA THR A 226 -31.99 -10.91 10.08
C THR A 226 -31.95 -9.45 10.55
N ASP A 227 -32.61 -9.15 11.66
CA ASP A 227 -32.66 -7.81 12.25
C ASP A 227 -31.27 -7.37 12.75
N GLU A 228 -30.52 -8.26 13.42
CA GLU A 228 -29.15 -7.97 13.86
C GLU A 228 -28.23 -7.69 12.67
N LEU A 229 -28.30 -8.50 11.61
CA LEU A 229 -27.50 -8.32 10.40
C LEU A 229 -27.80 -6.98 9.72
N ALA A 230 -29.10 -6.65 9.56
CA ALA A 230 -29.54 -5.39 8.97
C ALA A 230 -29.06 -4.18 9.80
N MET A 231 -29.13 -4.26 11.13
CA MET A 231 -28.64 -3.22 12.03
C MET A 231 -27.11 -3.01 11.90
N LEU A 232 -26.33 -4.10 11.82
CA LEU A 232 -24.88 -4.01 11.67
C LEU A 232 -24.48 -3.48 10.29
N GLU A 233 -25.14 -3.93 9.22
CA GLU A 233 -24.90 -3.43 7.86
C GLU A 233 -25.25 -1.94 7.76
N LYS A 234 -26.37 -1.52 8.37
CA LYS A 234 -26.73 -0.11 8.52
C LYS A 234 -25.66 0.68 9.29
N THR A 235 -25.14 0.13 10.39
CA THR A 235 -24.07 0.76 11.17
C THR A 235 -22.82 0.98 10.31
N VAL A 236 -22.41 -0.01 9.52
CA VAL A 236 -21.25 0.12 8.61
C VAL A 236 -21.47 1.24 7.60
N GLU A 237 -22.64 1.29 6.96
CA GLU A 237 -22.95 2.33 5.97
C GLU A 237 -23.08 3.72 6.61
N GLU A 238 -23.71 3.84 7.78
CA GLU A 238 -23.78 5.10 8.54
C GLU A 238 -22.39 5.60 8.94
N GLN A 239 -21.49 4.73 9.42
CA GLN A 239 -20.13 5.16 9.78
C GLN A 239 -19.31 5.54 8.55
N LYS A 240 -19.43 4.82 7.42
CA LYS A 240 -18.78 5.21 6.15
C LYS A 240 -19.32 6.54 5.64
N ALA A 241 -20.62 6.75 5.68
CA ALA A 241 -21.25 8.01 5.29
C ALA A 241 -20.79 9.16 6.20
N ALA A 242 -20.66 8.93 7.51
CA ALA A 242 -20.13 9.91 8.44
C ALA A 242 -18.66 10.25 8.15
N ILE A 243 -17.81 9.25 7.86
CA ILE A 243 -16.42 9.50 7.40
C ILE A 243 -16.44 10.34 6.12
N GLN A 244 -17.32 10.02 5.18
CA GLN A 244 -17.43 10.76 3.92
C GLN A 244 -17.94 12.19 4.12
N ALA A 245 -18.88 12.43 5.03
CA ALA A 245 -19.37 13.76 5.38
C ALA A 245 -18.26 14.62 6.03
N ILE A 246 -17.52 14.04 6.99
CA ILE A 246 -16.36 14.71 7.58
C ILE A 246 -15.33 15.07 6.49
N ARG A 247 -15.10 14.17 5.53
CA ARG A 247 -14.22 14.44 4.38
C ARG A 247 -14.71 15.57 3.48
N GLN A 248 -16.02 15.80 3.39
CA GLN A 248 -16.60 16.91 2.61
C GLN A 248 -16.49 18.25 3.32
N GLU A 249 -16.43 18.25 4.65
CA GLU A 249 -16.21 19.46 5.45
C GLU A 249 -14.74 19.91 5.45
N LEU A 250 -13.80 18.98 5.20
CA LEU A 250 -12.41 19.34 4.94
C LEU A 250 -12.33 20.37 3.80
N PRO A 251 -11.35 21.29 3.81
CA PRO A 251 -11.26 22.34 2.79
C PRO A 251 -11.31 21.72 1.39
N GLY A 252 -12.33 21.98 0.56
CA GLY A 252 -12.56 20.99 -0.49
C GLY A 252 -13.50 21.22 -1.65
N SER A 253 -14.07 22.40 -1.90
CA SER A 253 -14.33 22.72 -3.30
C SER A 253 -12.99 23.06 -3.93
N TRP A 254 -12.66 22.32 -4.99
CA TRP A 254 -11.49 22.59 -5.82
C TRP A 254 -12.01 22.96 -7.20
N THR A 255 -11.51 24.06 -7.75
CA THR A 255 -11.91 24.53 -9.07
C THR A 255 -10.93 23.97 -10.10
N PRO A 256 -11.37 23.06 -10.99
CA PRO A 256 -10.50 22.47 -11.98
C PRO A 256 -10.40 23.35 -13.22
N PHE A 257 -9.20 23.42 -13.79
CA PHE A 257 -8.92 23.99 -15.10
C PHE A 257 -8.11 22.98 -15.91
N ARG A 258 -8.34 22.96 -17.22
CA ARG A 258 -7.70 22.00 -18.13
C ARG A 258 -7.21 22.71 -19.39
N THR A 259 -6.04 22.29 -19.84
CA THR A 259 -5.42 22.65 -21.11
C THR A 259 -4.69 21.43 -21.68
N GLU A 260 -4.03 21.59 -22.82
CA GLU A 260 -3.24 20.55 -23.47
C GLU A 260 -1.91 21.12 -23.98
N VAL A 261 -0.86 20.29 -23.92
CA VAL A 261 0.45 20.60 -24.50
C VAL A 261 0.90 19.47 -25.40
N THR A 262 1.60 19.80 -26.49
CA THR A 262 2.06 18.80 -27.46
C THR A 262 3.56 18.61 -27.29
N PRO A 263 4.05 17.40 -26.99
CA PRO A 263 5.48 17.11 -26.98
C PRO A 263 6.11 17.38 -28.35
N ALA A 264 7.40 17.70 -28.36
CA ALA A 264 8.17 17.74 -29.60
C ALA A 264 8.16 16.36 -30.29
N ALA A 265 8.25 16.34 -31.61
CA ALA A 265 8.45 15.09 -32.34
C ALA A 265 9.78 14.44 -31.91
N LYS A 266 9.79 13.12 -31.75
CA LYS A 266 11.04 12.39 -31.56
C LYS A 266 11.75 12.30 -32.91
N ASP A 267 13.03 12.64 -32.96
CA ASP A 267 13.90 12.46 -34.13
C ASP A 267 14.28 10.98 -34.36
N ASP A 268 13.31 10.08 -34.22
CA ASP A 268 13.49 8.66 -34.47
C ASP A 268 13.05 8.37 -35.91
N ALA A 269 13.99 8.05 -36.80
CA ALA A 269 13.76 7.80 -38.24
C ALA A 269 12.75 6.67 -38.58
N LYS A 270 12.12 6.06 -37.57
CA LYS A 270 11.14 4.97 -37.68
C LYS A 270 9.72 5.33 -37.24
N THR A 271 9.48 6.52 -36.67
CA THR A 271 8.14 6.90 -36.20
C THR A 271 7.52 7.97 -37.09
N THR A 272 6.48 7.60 -37.86
CA THR A 272 5.67 8.51 -38.68
C THR A 272 4.47 9.10 -37.92
N GLU A 273 4.32 8.75 -36.64
CA GLU A 273 3.17 9.13 -35.82
C GLU A 273 3.35 10.54 -35.22
N LYS A 274 2.36 11.42 -35.43
CA LYS A 274 2.39 12.79 -34.88
C LYS A 274 2.30 12.74 -33.35
N PRO A 275 3.02 13.63 -32.61
CA PRO A 275 2.95 13.67 -31.15
C PRO A 275 1.52 13.95 -30.69
N LYS A 276 1.00 13.10 -29.82
CA LYS A 276 -0.34 13.26 -29.24
C LYS A 276 -0.31 14.39 -28.19
N PRO A 277 -1.29 15.31 -28.18
CA PRO A 277 -1.44 16.27 -27.09
C PRO A 277 -1.61 15.56 -25.74
N LEU A 278 -0.90 16.06 -24.73
CA LEU A 278 -0.97 15.61 -23.35
C LEU A 278 -1.90 16.55 -22.57
N PRO A 279 -2.86 16.00 -21.80
CA PRO A 279 -3.69 16.82 -20.93
C PRO A 279 -2.86 17.35 -19.76
N VAL A 280 -3.07 18.63 -19.43
CA VAL A 280 -2.52 19.25 -18.22
C VAL A 280 -3.69 19.87 -17.47
N THR A 281 -3.81 19.56 -16.18
CA THR A 281 -4.88 20.10 -15.34
C THR A 281 -4.31 20.79 -14.11
N VAL A 282 -4.96 21.85 -13.66
CA VAL A 282 -4.74 22.43 -12.33
C VAL A 282 -6.05 22.43 -11.56
N GLU A 283 -6.00 22.01 -10.31
CA GLU A 283 -7.07 22.17 -9.35
C GLU A 283 -6.63 23.19 -8.30
N ILE A 284 -7.43 24.24 -8.11
CA ILE A 284 -7.13 25.33 -7.18
C ILE A 284 -8.15 25.28 -6.03
N PRO A 285 -7.73 25.41 -4.75
CA PRO A 285 -8.68 25.48 -3.65
C PRO A 285 -9.67 26.64 -3.89
N THR A 286 -10.96 26.38 -3.82
CA THR A 286 -11.98 27.41 -4.07
C THR A 286 -11.83 28.56 -3.06
N GLY A 287 -11.89 29.79 -3.57
CA GLY A 287 -11.65 30.99 -2.77
C GLY A 287 -10.17 31.35 -2.57
N CYS A 288 -9.23 30.54 -3.07
CA CYS A 288 -7.82 30.90 -3.11
C CYS A 288 -7.61 32.08 -4.06
N LYS A 289 -7.27 33.25 -3.51
CA LYS A 289 -7.00 34.47 -4.31
C LYS A 289 -5.64 34.43 -4.99
N GLN A 290 -4.68 33.77 -4.36
CA GLN A 290 -3.31 33.66 -4.84
C GLN A 290 -2.73 32.32 -4.41
N VAL A 291 -2.24 31.56 -5.38
CA VAL A 291 -1.54 30.30 -5.16
C VAL A 291 -0.13 30.61 -4.62
N ARG A 292 0.31 29.88 -3.60
CA ARG A 292 1.65 30.04 -3.00
C ARG A 292 2.63 28.95 -3.39
N GLY A 293 2.13 27.86 -3.95
CA GLY A 293 2.92 26.74 -4.44
C GLY A 293 2.05 25.74 -5.19
N VAL A 294 2.68 24.79 -5.86
CA VAL A 294 1.96 23.73 -6.58
C VAL A 294 2.44 22.36 -6.13
N LEU A 295 1.50 21.43 -5.92
CA LEU A 295 1.80 20.01 -5.91
C LEU A 295 1.75 19.50 -7.35
N PHE A 296 2.89 19.15 -7.92
CA PHE A 296 2.96 18.37 -9.15
C PHE A 296 2.75 16.90 -8.88
N THR A 297 1.85 16.30 -9.64
CA THR A 297 1.57 14.88 -9.60
C THR A 297 1.43 14.28 -11.00
N PHE A 298 1.74 13.01 -11.09
CA PHE A 298 1.78 12.26 -12.34
C PHE A 298 0.93 10.97 -12.25
N MET A 299 0.47 10.60 -11.05
CA MET A 299 -0.41 9.46 -10.80
C MET A 299 -1.20 9.62 -9.47
N GLY A 300 -2.44 9.11 -9.43
CA GLY A 300 -3.57 9.49 -8.58
C GLY A 300 -3.50 9.43 -7.04
N THR A 301 -2.53 8.76 -6.41
CA THR A 301 -2.71 8.34 -5.01
C THR A 301 -2.55 9.47 -3.99
N VAL A 302 -1.43 10.20 -4.03
CA VAL A 302 -1.07 11.20 -3.00
C VAL A 302 -1.95 12.45 -3.09
N GLN A 303 -2.21 12.94 -4.30
CA GLN A 303 -3.00 14.16 -4.50
C GLN A 303 -4.49 13.99 -4.19
N ASN A 304 -5.01 12.77 -4.17
CA ASN A 304 -6.42 12.51 -3.87
C ASN A 304 -6.62 12.17 -2.40
N ASP A 305 -5.55 12.10 -1.62
CA ASP A 305 -5.63 11.91 -0.18
C ASP A 305 -6.26 13.13 0.48
N PRO A 306 -7.35 12.97 1.26
CA PRO A 306 -8.05 14.12 1.82
C PRO A 306 -7.22 14.90 2.87
N MET A 307 -6.27 14.28 3.59
CA MET A 307 -5.37 15.00 4.52
C MET A 307 -4.37 15.84 3.74
N VAL A 308 -3.80 15.26 2.69
CA VAL A 308 -2.91 15.97 1.78
C VAL A 308 -3.63 17.17 1.17
N ARG A 309 -4.85 16.98 0.64
CA ARG A 309 -5.69 18.07 0.11
C ARG A 309 -5.94 19.15 1.16
N GLY A 310 -6.29 18.78 2.38
CA GLY A 310 -6.51 19.73 3.48
C GLY A 310 -5.29 20.61 3.74
N VAL A 311 -4.11 20.01 3.92
CA VAL A 311 -2.87 20.76 4.15
C VAL A 311 -2.49 21.63 2.96
N LEU A 312 -2.68 21.15 1.73
CA LEU A 312 -2.42 21.96 0.53
C LEU A 312 -3.35 23.19 0.49
N ALA A 313 -4.64 23.01 0.76
CA ALA A 313 -5.60 24.12 0.79
C ALA A 313 -5.30 25.13 1.90
N GLU A 314 -4.99 24.66 3.12
CA GLU A 314 -4.54 25.50 4.26
C GLU A 314 -3.36 26.40 3.89
N ASN A 315 -2.47 25.90 3.01
CA ASN A 315 -1.26 26.59 2.60
C ASN A 315 -1.37 27.25 1.21
N GLN A 316 -2.58 27.29 0.63
CA GLN A 316 -2.85 27.88 -0.69
C GLN A 316 -2.04 27.22 -1.83
N PHE A 317 -1.88 25.91 -1.78
CA PHE A 317 -1.26 25.14 -2.85
C PHE A 317 -2.31 24.65 -3.85
N ALA A 318 -2.02 24.79 -5.14
CA ALA A 318 -2.78 24.16 -6.20
C ALA A 318 -2.23 22.75 -6.51
N VAL A 319 -3.02 21.89 -7.15
CA VAL A 319 -2.59 20.56 -7.61
C VAL A 319 -2.50 20.57 -9.12
N ILE A 320 -1.32 20.31 -9.68
CA ILE A 320 -1.12 20.19 -11.13
C ILE A 320 -0.87 18.73 -11.49
N SER A 321 -1.69 18.20 -12.41
CA SER A 321 -1.53 16.87 -12.98
C SER A 321 -1.07 16.96 -14.43
N MET A 322 0.03 16.27 -14.74
CA MET A 322 0.62 16.22 -16.08
C MET A 322 1.03 14.80 -16.46
N PRO A 323 0.05 13.90 -16.69
CA PRO A 323 0.35 12.52 -17.06
C PRO A 323 1.05 12.48 -18.43
N GLY A 324 2.02 11.57 -18.58
CA GLY A 324 2.66 11.31 -19.87
C GLY A 324 3.88 12.18 -20.21
N ILE A 325 4.37 13.02 -19.28
CA ILE A 325 5.64 13.78 -19.44
C ILE A 325 6.91 12.90 -19.42
N GLY A 326 6.75 11.57 -19.31
CA GLY A 326 7.87 10.64 -19.22
C GLY A 326 8.64 10.76 -17.90
N ILE A 327 9.91 10.35 -17.92
CA ILE A 327 10.78 10.35 -16.72
C ILE A 327 11.46 11.69 -16.45
N PHE A 328 11.19 12.72 -17.27
CA PHE A 328 11.75 14.06 -17.15
C PHE A 328 13.28 14.03 -17.09
N THR A 329 13.96 13.95 -18.23
CA THR A 329 15.43 13.91 -18.28
C THR A 329 16.02 14.79 -19.38
N THR A 330 15.18 15.41 -20.20
CA THR A 330 15.59 16.18 -21.37
C THR A 330 15.17 17.65 -21.28
N PRO A 331 15.86 18.57 -21.98
CA PRO A 331 15.39 19.94 -22.14
C PRO A 331 13.98 20.05 -22.75
N ALA A 332 13.58 19.08 -23.59
CA ALA A 332 12.24 19.04 -24.17
C ALA A 332 11.17 18.81 -23.10
N ASP A 333 11.41 17.91 -22.13
CA ASP A 333 10.50 17.69 -21.00
C ASP A 333 10.36 18.95 -20.14
N GLN A 334 11.48 19.67 -19.93
CA GLN A 334 11.52 20.92 -19.18
C GLN A 334 10.69 22.01 -19.87
N ALA A 335 10.89 22.21 -21.18
CA ALA A 335 10.11 23.17 -21.97
C ALA A 335 8.62 22.82 -21.99
N LEU A 336 8.29 21.53 -22.09
CA LEU A 336 6.92 21.05 -22.07
C LEU A 336 6.23 21.36 -20.74
N LEU A 337 6.90 21.13 -19.61
CA LEU A 337 6.40 21.48 -18.27
C LEU A 337 6.14 22.98 -18.15
N MET A 338 7.12 23.82 -18.54
CA MET A 338 6.99 25.27 -18.46
C MET A 338 5.85 25.81 -19.35
N THR A 339 5.72 25.29 -20.57
CA THR A 339 4.60 25.63 -21.47
C THR A 339 3.25 25.23 -20.86
N GLY A 340 3.18 24.08 -20.20
CA GLY A 340 1.98 23.65 -19.48
C GLY A 340 1.60 24.62 -18.36
N LEU A 341 2.59 25.07 -17.58
CA LEU A 341 2.37 26.07 -16.52
C LEU A 341 1.87 27.41 -17.05
N GLU A 342 2.44 27.92 -18.14
CA GLU A 342 2.01 29.17 -18.76
C GLU A 342 0.54 29.10 -19.22
N LYS A 343 0.20 28.04 -19.96
CA LYS A 343 -1.19 27.82 -20.41
C LYS A 343 -2.17 27.66 -19.26
N LEU A 344 -1.78 26.99 -18.18
CA LEU A 344 -2.61 26.86 -16.99
C LEU A 344 -2.76 28.20 -16.27
N SER A 345 -1.70 29.01 -16.19
CA SER A 345 -1.70 30.35 -15.61
C SER A 345 -2.73 31.24 -16.31
N GLU A 346 -2.70 31.27 -17.65
CA GLU A 346 -3.67 31.99 -18.48
C GLU A 346 -5.11 31.47 -18.30
N LYS A 347 -5.29 30.14 -18.37
CA LYS A 347 -6.62 29.52 -18.34
C LYS A 347 -7.32 29.67 -16.99
N SER A 348 -6.55 29.63 -15.91
CA SER A 348 -7.06 29.75 -14.54
C SER A 348 -7.12 31.18 -14.02
N GLN A 349 -6.53 32.14 -14.75
CA GLN A 349 -6.35 33.53 -14.29
C GLN A 349 -5.49 33.65 -13.01
N HIS A 350 -4.59 32.68 -12.81
CA HIS A 350 -3.57 32.68 -11.75
C HIS A 350 -2.17 32.82 -12.37
N PRO A 351 -1.72 34.05 -12.69
CA PRO A 351 -0.43 34.30 -13.35
C PRO A 351 0.77 33.78 -12.53
N GLU A 352 0.62 33.61 -11.22
CA GLU A 352 1.65 33.11 -10.33
C GLU A 352 1.98 31.63 -10.52
N LEU A 353 1.12 30.82 -11.16
CA LEU A 353 1.33 29.37 -11.30
C LEU A 353 2.66 29.01 -11.99
N ALA A 354 3.14 29.83 -12.92
CA ALA A 354 4.45 29.63 -13.55
C ALA A 354 5.65 29.94 -12.63
N LEU A 355 5.43 30.74 -11.57
CA LEU A 355 6.48 31.36 -10.76
C LEU A 355 6.59 30.79 -9.34
N VAL A 356 5.52 30.20 -8.81
CA VAL A 356 5.49 29.67 -7.43
C VAL A 356 6.31 28.39 -7.25
N PRO A 357 6.77 28.07 -6.03
CA PRO A 357 7.54 26.85 -5.75
C PRO A 357 6.73 25.55 -5.91
N TRP A 358 7.45 24.44 -5.93
CA TRP A 358 6.96 23.11 -6.30
C TRP A 358 7.11 22.12 -5.17
N LEU A 359 6.05 21.39 -4.85
CA LEU A 359 6.10 20.10 -4.19
C LEU A 359 5.89 19.05 -5.29
N THR A 360 6.65 17.96 -5.32
CA THR A 360 6.38 16.88 -6.28
C THR A 360 5.91 15.61 -5.58
N ALA A 361 4.99 14.88 -6.19
CA ALA A 361 4.61 13.56 -5.74
C ALA A 361 4.55 12.59 -6.93
N GLY A 362 5.16 11.42 -6.75
CA GLY A 362 5.13 10.34 -7.72
C GLY A 362 4.72 9.04 -7.04
N CYS A 363 4.11 8.15 -7.81
CA CYS A 363 3.83 6.77 -7.43
C CYS A 363 4.50 5.81 -8.42
N SER A 364 5.10 4.74 -7.93
CA SER A 364 5.74 3.72 -8.79
C SER A 364 6.79 4.35 -9.72
N THR A 365 6.71 4.11 -11.02
CA THR A 365 7.60 4.68 -12.04
C THR A 365 7.62 6.21 -12.05
N THR A 366 6.51 6.87 -11.70
CA THR A 366 6.44 8.34 -11.70
C THR A 366 7.19 8.99 -10.53
N THR A 367 7.68 8.20 -9.57
CA THR A 367 8.66 8.70 -8.57
C THR A 367 9.94 9.20 -9.24
N ILE A 368 10.31 8.63 -10.39
CA ILE A 368 11.47 9.06 -11.18
C ILE A 368 11.23 10.49 -11.69
N THR A 369 10.06 10.74 -12.30
CA THR A 369 9.63 12.06 -12.78
C THR A 369 9.61 13.09 -11.64
N ALA A 370 8.97 12.77 -10.52
CA ALA A 370 8.85 13.65 -9.37
C ALA A 370 10.22 14.04 -8.78
N ARG A 371 11.10 13.05 -8.60
CA ARG A 371 12.49 13.25 -8.16
C ARG A 371 13.29 14.10 -9.15
N ASN A 372 13.15 13.83 -10.44
CA ASN A 372 13.93 14.47 -11.49
C ASN A 372 13.59 15.95 -11.65
N ILE A 373 12.32 16.33 -11.51
CA ILE A 373 11.91 17.74 -11.47
C ILE A 373 12.56 18.47 -10.28
N VAL A 374 12.61 17.81 -9.12
CA VAL A 374 13.27 18.35 -7.93
C VAL A 374 14.77 18.51 -8.16
N ALA A 375 15.41 17.51 -8.75
CA ALA A 375 16.84 17.54 -9.04
C ALA A 375 17.23 18.60 -10.08
N TRP A 376 16.32 18.93 -11.00
CA TRP A 376 16.49 19.98 -11.99
C TRP A 376 16.42 21.39 -11.39
N LYS A 377 15.53 21.62 -10.42
CA LYS A 377 15.30 22.92 -9.78
C LYS A 377 15.15 22.78 -8.25
N PRO A 378 16.21 22.41 -7.51
CA PRO A 378 16.14 22.23 -6.06
C PRO A 378 15.84 23.55 -5.33
N GLU A 379 16.19 24.70 -5.93
CA GLU A 379 15.89 26.04 -5.44
C GLU A 379 14.43 26.42 -5.59
N ARG A 380 13.65 25.75 -6.46
CA ARG A 380 12.20 25.95 -6.60
C ARG A 380 11.38 24.88 -5.93
N SER A 381 12.01 23.88 -5.31
CA SER A 381 11.30 22.73 -4.76
C SER A 381 11.14 22.88 -3.25
N VAL A 382 9.93 22.81 -2.69
CA VAL A 382 9.73 22.78 -1.23
C VAL A 382 9.92 21.38 -0.66
N GLY A 383 9.72 20.34 -1.46
CA GLY A 383 9.95 18.95 -1.07
C GLY A 383 9.49 17.93 -2.13
N ALA A 384 9.60 16.64 -1.81
CA ALA A 384 9.05 15.57 -2.65
C ALA A 384 8.45 14.43 -1.82
N ILE A 385 7.42 13.77 -2.35
CA ILE A 385 6.89 12.49 -1.85
C ILE A 385 7.09 11.43 -2.93
N LEU A 386 7.87 10.39 -2.60
CA LEU A 386 8.13 9.27 -3.48
C LEU A 386 7.41 8.03 -2.94
N TRP A 387 6.23 7.73 -3.49
CA TRP A 387 5.37 6.63 -3.06
C TRP A 387 5.62 5.36 -3.91
N ALA A 388 5.75 4.21 -3.25
CA ALA A 388 5.92 2.89 -3.87
C ALA A 388 7.03 2.86 -4.94
N GLY A 389 8.16 3.54 -4.69
CA GLY A 389 9.23 3.72 -5.67
C GLY A 389 10.48 4.37 -5.08
N GLY A 390 11.09 5.29 -5.82
CA GLY A 390 12.24 6.08 -5.37
C GLY A 390 13.48 5.91 -6.25
N ASN A 391 13.80 4.67 -6.66
CA ASN A 391 14.84 4.24 -7.62
C ASN A 391 16.00 5.22 -7.78
N LEU A 392 16.61 5.64 -6.65
CA LEU A 392 17.48 6.81 -6.61
C LEU A 392 18.65 6.63 -7.55
N HIS A 393 19.29 5.47 -7.64
CA HIS A 393 20.38 5.20 -8.59
C HIS A 393 20.17 5.68 -10.04
N GLN A 394 18.94 5.73 -10.55
CA GLN A 394 18.66 6.15 -11.93
C GLN A 394 18.91 7.66 -12.21
N HIS A 395 19.21 8.50 -11.21
CA HIS A 395 19.55 9.92 -11.44
C HIS A 395 21.02 10.14 -11.84
N GLN A 396 21.89 9.14 -11.67
CA GLN A 396 23.35 9.32 -11.74
C GLN A 396 23.89 9.64 -13.16
N THR A 397 23.03 9.66 -14.17
CA THR A 397 23.41 9.89 -15.57
C THR A 397 23.16 11.31 -16.06
N ILE A 398 22.61 12.21 -15.23
CA ILE A 398 22.21 13.56 -15.66
C ILE A 398 23.11 14.61 -15.00
N PRO A 399 23.94 15.34 -15.78
CA PRO A 399 24.88 16.32 -15.22
C PRO A 399 24.20 17.43 -14.41
N ASN A 400 24.82 17.84 -13.30
CA ASN A 400 24.41 18.95 -12.42
C ASN A 400 23.06 18.76 -11.69
N TRP A 401 22.53 17.54 -11.64
CA TRP A 401 21.30 17.23 -10.91
C TRP A 401 21.61 16.83 -9.47
N SER A 402 20.92 17.44 -8.51
CA SER A 402 21.13 17.16 -7.09
C SER A 402 19.84 17.24 -6.30
N LEU A 403 19.68 16.30 -5.37
CA LEU A 403 18.59 16.29 -4.38
C LEU A 403 19.01 16.96 -3.05
N ALA A 404 20.25 17.40 -2.95
CA ALA A 404 20.78 18.05 -1.76
C ALA A 404 19.99 19.33 -1.41
N GLY A 405 19.73 19.53 -0.12
CA GLY A 405 19.02 20.68 0.42
C GLY A 405 17.48 20.62 0.26
N VAL A 406 16.93 19.57 -0.36
CA VAL A 406 15.48 19.38 -0.52
C VAL A 406 14.99 18.24 0.38
N PRO A 407 14.00 18.47 1.26
CA PRO A 407 13.41 17.42 2.07
C PRO A 407 12.59 16.47 1.20
N ILE A 408 12.79 15.16 1.37
CA ILE A 408 12.13 14.12 0.59
C ILE A 408 11.59 13.05 1.53
N LEU A 409 10.29 12.78 1.43
CA LEU A 409 9.63 11.65 2.08
C LEU A 409 9.54 10.49 1.09
N ASN A 410 10.30 9.43 1.34
CA ASN A 410 10.08 8.15 0.65
C ASN A 410 9.06 7.33 1.44
N VAL A 411 8.05 6.81 0.75
CA VAL A 411 7.02 5.95 1.33
C VAL A 411 6.94 4.68 0.49
N THR A 412 7.01 3.50 1.08
CA THR A 412 6.98 2.22 0.35
C THR A 412 6.33 1.12 1.19
N GLY A 413 5.75 0.11 0.56
CA GLY A 413 5.26 -1.06 1.27
C GLY A 413 6.40 -1.92 1.82
N GLU A 414 6.15 -2.64 2.91
CA GLU A 414 7.07 -3.69 3.39
C GLU A 414 7.19 -4.82 2.33
N TRP A 415 6.11 -5.13 1.60
CA TRP A 415 6.00 -6.28 0.71
C TRP A 415 5.78 -5.87 -0.74
N GLU A 416 6.76 -5.17 -1.31
CA GLU A 416 6.68 -4.69 -2.69
C GLU A 416 6.71 -5.85 -3.70
N CYS A 417 5.97 -5.70 -4.80
CA CYS A 417 5.99 -6.66 -5.91
C CYS A 417 6.90 -6.22 -7.06
N TYR A 418 7.44 -5.01 -6.99
CA TYR A 418 8.44 -4.46 -7.89
C TYR A 418 9.66 -4.03 -7.08
N GLY A 419 10.85 -4.28 -7.59
CA GLY A 419 12.08 -3.77 -6.98
C GLY A 419 12.69 -2.60 -7.77
N PRO A 420 13.90 -2.17 -7.41
CA PRO A 420 14.47 -0.90 -7.84
C PRO A 420 14.74 -0.78 -9.35
N GLU A 421 14.94 -1.90 -10.04
CA GLU A 421 15.11 -1.94 -11.51
C GLU A 421 13.78 -2.04 -12.28
N GLY A 422 12.65 -2.14 -11.57
CA GLY A 422 11.34 -2.41 -12.14
C GLY A 422 11.11 -3.90 -12.45
N GLY A 423 9.84 -4.27 -12.62
CA GLY A 423 9.44 -5.65 -12.94
C GLY A 423 9.46 -6.62 -11.75
N VAL A 424 8.64 -7.68 -11.84
CA VAL A 424 8.47 -8.69 -10.79
C VAL A 424 9.60 -9.73 -10.80
N LYS A 425 10.19 -10.01 -11.97
CA LYS A 425 11.24 -11.04 -12.16
C LYS A 425 12.66 -10.50 -11.98
N ASP A 426 12.93 -9.33 -12.55
CA ASP A 426 14.29 -8.77 -12.62
C ASP A 426 14.56 -7.73 -11.52
N GLY A 427 13.51 -7.12 -10.95
CA GLY A 427 13.64 -6.11 -9.90
C GLY A 427 13.76 -6.68 -8.50
N ILE A 428 13.21 -7.88 -8.24
CA ILE A 428 13.19 -8.50 -6.92
C ILE A 428 14.48 -9.30 -6.69
N GLN A 429 15.23 -8.95 -5.66
CA GLN A 429 16.47 -9.63 -5.31
C GLN A 429 16.16 -10.95 -4.59
N PRO A 430 16.71 -12.09 -5.05
CA PRO A 430 16.48 -13.39 -4.42
C PRO A 430 16.88 -13.45 -2.95
N ALA A 431 17.84 -12.63 -2.50
CA ALA A 431 18.23 -12.57 -1.09
C ALA A 431 17.12 -11.98 -0.18
N TYR A 432 16.27 -11.09 -0.73
CA TYR A 432 15.32 -10.29 0.05
C TYR A 432 13.86 -10.60 -0.27
N GLY A 433 13.57 -11.22 -1.42
CA GLY A 433 12.20 -11.44 -1.87
C GLY A 433 11.43 -10.11 -1.92
N ARG A 434 10.16 -10.10 -1.50
CA ARG A 434 9.33 -8.88 -1.55
C ARG A 434 9.76 -7.75 -0.60
N LEU A 435 10.77 -7.97 0.24
CA LEU A 435 11.40 -6.92 1.06
C LEU A 435 12.41 -6.07 0.25
N THR A 436 12.72 -6.48 -0.99
CA THR A 436 13.77 -5.87 -1.82
C THR A 436 13.68 -4.36 -1.91
N GLN A 437 12.50 -3.81 -2.22
CA GLN A 437 12.39 -2.38 -2.53
C GLN A 437 12.73 -1.50 -1.33
N TRP A 438 12.18 -1.78 -0.15
CA TRP A 438 12.42 -0.96 1.02
C TRP A 438 13.86 -1.12 1.55
N VAL A 439 14.44 -2.33 1.44
CA VAL A 439 15.86 -2.58 1.72
C VAL A 439 16.75 -1.71 0.84
N MET A 440 16.45 -1.69 -0.47
CA MET A 440 17.27 -0.99 -1.45
C MET A 440 17.10 0.52 -1.39
N ILE A 441 15.91 1.05 -1.11
CA ILE A 441 15.73 2.51 -0.95
C ILE A 441 16.41 2.99 0.34
N ARG A 442 16.33 2.24 1.45
CA ARG A 442 17.08 2.54 2.67
C ARG A 442 18.57 2.63 2.39
N GLU A 443 19.13 1.62 1.75
CA GLU A 443 20.55 1.58 1.43
C GLU A 443 20.97 2.77 0.55
N GLN A 444 20.16 3.09 -0.48
CA GLN A 444 20.43 4.23 -1.36
C GLN A 444 20.39 5.57 -0.60
N ILE A 445 19.41 5.77 0.28
CA ILE A 445 19.32 6.95 1.15
C ILE A 445 20.57 7.05 2.03
N GLN A 446 20.96 5.97 2.68
CA GLN A 446 22.13 5.95 3.58
C GLN A 446 23.44 6.24 2.84
N ARG A 447 23.62 5.70 1.63
CA ARG A 447 24.80 5.99 0.80
C ARG A 447 24.86 7.46 0.40
N LEU A 448 23.73 8.04 -0.02
CA LEU A 448 23.66 9.47 -0.34
C LEU A 448 24.00 10.35 0.86
N ARG A 449 23.41 10.04 2.03
CA ARG A 449 23.65 10.78 3.28
C ARG A 449 25.06 10.63 3.82
N THR A 450 25.66 9.45 3.69
CA THR A 450 27.06 9.21 4.06
C THR A 450 28.00 10.03 3.18
N LYS A 451 27.68 10.18 1.89
CA LYS A 451 28.47 10.99 0.95
C LYS A 451 28.29 12.49 1.17
N ASP A 452 27.07 12.94 1.41
CA ASP A 452 26.72 14.34 1.62
C ASP A 452 25.51 14.44 2.58
N PRO A 453 25.70 15.02 3.79
CA PRO A 453 24.64 15.12 4.79
C PRO A 453 23.46 15.99 4.35
N SER A 454 23.63 16.79 3.29
CA SER A 454 22.59 17.63 2.70
C SER A 454 21.49 16.84 1.98
N HIS A 455 21.60 15.51 1.89
CA HIS A 455 20.53 14.64 1.41
C HIS A 455 19.48 14.43 2.51
N LEU A 456 18.41 15.23 2.47
CA LEU A 456 17.40 15.34 3.53
C LEU A 456 16.26 14.32 3.35
N PHE A 457 16.50 13.05 3.70
CA PHE A 457 15.56 11.96 3.43
C PHE A 457 14.92 11.36 4.69
N SER A 458 13.59 11.37 4.70
CA SER A 458 12.77 10.54 5.58
C SER A 458 12.33 9.26 4.84
N LEU A 459 12.23 8.14 5.54
CA LEU A 459 11.72 6.88 5.01
C LEU A 459 10.55 6.38 5.84
N VAL A 460 9.44 6.07 5.18
CA VAL A 460 8.26 5.41 5.76
C VAL A 460 8.02 4.10 5.03
N VAL A 461 8.37 2.98 5.68
CA VAL A 461 7.96 1.64 5.24
C VAL A 461 6.63 1.28 5.90
N ILE A 462 5.60 0.98 5.12
CA ILE A 462 4.27 0.61 5.61
C ILE A 462 4.25 -0.88 5.95
N PRO A 463 4.12 -1.25 7.23
CA PRO A 463 4.13 -2.65 7.65
C PRO A 463 2.98 -3.41 7.01
N GLY A 464 3.29 -4.56 6.41
CA GLY A 464 2.32 -5.42 5.75
C GLY A 464 1.71 -4.91 4.44
N ALA A 465 2.13 -3.76 3.94
CA ALA A 465 1.60 -3.20 2.70
C ALA A 465 2.35 -3.68 1.46
N ASP A 466 1.63 -3.79 0.34
CA ASP A 466 2.18 -3.95 -1.00
C ASP A 466 2.17 -2.64 -1.81
N HIS A 467 2.49 -2.75 -3.09
CA HIS A 467 2.69 -1.63 -4.02
C HIS A 467 1.52 -0.65 -4.13
N ALA A 468 0.29 -1.12 -3.92
CA ALA A 468 -0.91 -0.32 -4.12
C ALA A 468 -1.51 0.23 -2.80
N GLN A 469 -0.97 -0.18 -1.65
CA GLN A 469 -1.61 0.02 -0.36
C GLN A 469 -1.21 1.33 0.32
N TRP A 470 -1.74 2.45 -0.21
CA TRP A 470 -1.83 3.71 0.53
C TRP A 470 -2.99 3.64 1.51
N SER A 471 -2.80 4.11 2.75
CA SER A 471 -3.77 3.90 3.84
C SER A 471 -4.07 5.18 4.63
N SER A 472 -5.17 5.17 5.37
CA SER A 472 -5.48 6.23 6.35
C SER A 472 -4.41 6.39 7.43
N ALA A 473 -3.59 5.36 7.68
CA ALA A 473 -2.46 5.44 8.60
C ALA A 473 -1.25 6.20 8.02
N THR A 474 -1.09 6.24 6.70
CA THR A 474 0.00 6.96 6.02
C THR A 474 -0.31 8.42 5.75
N SER A 475 -1.60 8.75 5.59
CA SER A 475 -2.08 10.09 5.33
C SER A 475 -1.58 11.14 6.36
N PRO A 476 -1.58 10.89 7.69
CA PRO A 476 -1.16 11.88 8.68
C PRO A 476 0.33 12.22 8.55
N VAL A 477 1.18 11.20 8.34
CA VAL A 477 2.63 11.38 8.20
C VAL A 477 2.95 12.13 6.90
N ALA A 478 2.27 11.80 5.80
CA ALA A 478 2.44 12.51 4.53
C ALA A 478 1.97 13.98 4.63
N ALA A 479 0.81 14.23 5.24
CA ALA A 479 0.28 15.57 5.45
C ALA A 479 1.18 16.41 6.37
N LEU A 480 1.67 15.81 7.46
CA LEU A 480 2.65 16.43 8.36
C LEU A 480 3.93 16.79 7.61
N PHE A 481 4.50 15.87 6.85
CA PHE A 481 5.68 16.15 6.03
C PHE A 481 5.45 17.34 5.09
N ILE A 482 4.32 17.40 4.39
CA ILE A 482 4.00 18.52 3.49
C ILE A 482 3.96 19.82 4.26
N ARG A 483 3.26 19.86 5.39
CA ARG A 483 3.16 21.04 6.26
C ARG A 483 4.54 21.52 6.69
N LYS A 484 5.39 20.61 7.19
CA LYS A 484 6.75 20.93 7.65
C LYS A 484 7.66 21.36 6.51
N ALA A 485 7.57 20.73 5.34
CA ALA A 485 8.34 21.11 4.15
C ALA A 485 7.97 22.52 3.66
N ILE A 486 6.68 22.84 3.64
CA ILE A 486 6.19 24.18 3.32
C ILE A 486 6.68 25.19 4.35
N GLN A 487 6.52 24.95 5.65
CA GLN A 487 6.97 25.86 6.71
C GLN A 487 8.49 26.10 6.64
N ALA A 488 9.28 25.05 6.43
CA ALA A 488 10.72 25.12 6.38
C ALA A 488 11.23 25.85 5.12
N ARG A 489 10.59 25.68 3.96
CA ARG A 489 11.14 26.13 2.67
C ARG A 489 10.39 27.26 1.99
N LEU A 490 9.09 27.41 2.20
CA LEU A 490 8.32 28.45 1.51
C LEU A 490 8.61 29.84 2.10
N PRO A 491 8.97 30.85 1.27
CA PRO A 491 9.11 32.23 1.74
C PRO A 491 7.80 32.80 2.29
N ALA A 492 7.91 33.73 3.23
CA ALA A 492 6.75 34.33 3.90
C ALA A 492 5.97 35.35 3.04
N SER A 493 6.55 35.85 1.94
CA SER A 493 5.91 36.88 1.12
C SER A 493 4.58 36.40 0.53
N THR A 494 3.60 37.30 0.56
CA THR A 494 2.25 37.13 0.01
C THR A 494 2.03 37.96 -1.26
N ASP A 495 3.03 38.71 -1.72
CA ASP A 495 2.91 39.52 -2.93
C ASP A 495 2.89 38.62 -4.17
N LEU A 496 2.26 39.10 -5.25
CA LEU A 496 2.30 38.41 -6.54
C LEU A 496 3.77 38.37 -7.04
N PRO A 497 4.35 37.18 -7.29
CA PRO A 497 5.73 37.08 -7.72
C PRO A 497 5.93 37.68 -9.11
N LYS A 498 7.03 38.39 -9.31
CA LYS A 498 7.46 38.91 -10.63
C LYS A 498 8.52 38.03 -11.28
N GLU A 499 9.16 37.17 -10.50
CA GLU A 499 10.19 36.24 -10.92
C GLU A 499 9.98 34.89 -10.23
N PRO A 500 10.61 33.80 -10.71
CA PRO A 500 10.48 32.49 -10.07
C PRO A 500 10.90 32.53 -8.60
N VAL A 501 9.98 32.14 -7.72
CA VAL A 501 10.18 32.18 -6.27
C VAL A 501 11.21 31.11 -5.87
N LYS A 502 12.25 31.54 -5.15
CA LYS A 502 13.27 30.66 -4.59
C LYS A 502 12.87 30.23 -3.17
N CYS A 503 12.96 28.93 -2.91
CA CYS A 503 12.79 28.34 -1.59
C CYS A 503 13.93 28.73 -0.63
N LYS A 504 13.60 28.87 0.65
CA LYS A 504 14.58 28.98 1.73
C LYS A 504 15.46 27.72 1.76
N PRO A 505 16.78 27.86 1.99
CA PRO A 505 17.66 26.72 2.23
C PRO A 505 17.36 26.10 3.60
N ILE A 506 17.66 24.80 3.74
CA ILE A 506 17.63 24.09 5.02
C ILE A 506 19.06 23.72 5.38
N ALA A 507 19.48 24.04 6.60
CA ALA A 507 20.73 23.60 7.17
C ALA A 507 20.60 22.11 7.60
N PRO A 508 21.41 21.17 7.10
CA PRO A 508 21.26 19.75 7.46
C PRO A 508 21.32 19.48 8.96
N GLU A 509 22.10 20.25 9.70
CA GLU A 509 22.26 20.18 11.16
C GLU A 509 21.04 20.64 11.96
N SER A 510 20.07 21.34 11.34
CA SER A 510 18.87 21.81 12.03
C SER A 510 17.78 20.75 12.19
N GLY A 511 17.94 19.59 11.56
CA GLY A 511 16.94 18.53 11.57
C GLY A 511 17.09 17.53 12.72
N TYR A 512 16.26 16.49 12.65
CA TYR A 512 16.23 15.36 13.58
C TYR A 512 16.58 14.06 12.88
N LEU A 513 17.09 13.11 13.65
CA LEU A 513 17.51 11.80 13.16
C LEU A 513 16.76 10.69 13.89
N THR A 514 16.37 9.65 13.14
CA THR A 514 15.84 8.39 13.70
C THR A 514 16.72 7.21 13.36
N ASP A 515 16.64 6.15 14.17
CA ASP A 515 17.35 4.89 13.97
C ASP A 515 17.07 4.29 12.57
N PRO A 516 18.12 3.85 11.84
CA PRO A 516 17.92 3.12 10.59
C PRO A 516 17.36 1.70 10.75
N ASP A 517 17.42 1.12 11.95
CA ASP A 517 16.76 -0.14 12.25
C ASP A 517 15.27 0.11 12.53
N LEU A 518 14.45 0.00 11.48
CA LEU A 518 13.01 0.19 11.58
C LEU A 518 12.29 -0.92 12.38
N TYR A 519 12.94 -2.08 12.55
CA TYR A 519 12.34 -3.26 13.18
C TYR A 519 12.53 -3.27 14.68
N ASP A 520 13.75 -3.00 15.12
CA ASP A 520 14.15 -3.00 16.52
C ASP A 520 14.97 -1.73 16.82
N PRO A 521 14.36 -0.53 16.70
CA PRO A 521 15.05 0.74 16.90
C PRO A 521 15.60 0.80 18.33
N LYS A 522 16.91 0.99 18.45
CA LYS A 522 17.62 1.10 19.73
C LYS A 522 17.90 2.55 20.12
N LEU A 523 17.97 3.43 19.14
CA LEU A 523 18.28 4.83 19.32
C LEU A 523 16.99 5.66 19.29
N PRO A 524 16.72 6.50 20.32
CA PRO A 524 15.60 7.43 20.25
C PRO A 524 15.83 8.48 19.17
N ALA A 525 14.74 9.08 18.69
CA ALA A 525 14.83 10.27 17.84
C ALA A 525 15.58 11.38 18.60
N ALA A 526 16.49 12.07 17.91
CA ALA A 526 17.26 13.16 18.51
C ALA A 526 17.64 14.21 17.44
N PRO A 527 17.88 15.49 17.84
CA PRO A 527 18.43 16.47 16.91
C PRO A 527 19.81 16.00 16.43
N VAL A 528 20.21 16.40 15.21
CA VAL A 528 21.47 15.96 14.59
C VAL A 528 22.68 16.12 15.53
N ALA A 529 22.75 17.23 16.28
CA ALA A 529 23.85 17.52 17.20
C ALA A 529 23.90 16.60 18.44
N ALA A 530 22.80 15.94 18.81
CA ALA A 530 22.71 15.07 19.99
C ALA A 530 22.47 13.60 19.64
N TYR A 531 22.42 13.25 18.35
CA TYR A 531 22.18 11.88 17.92
C TYR A 531 23.41 11.00 18.20
N SER A 532 23.23 9.96 19.02
CA SER A 532 24.31 9.08 19.48
C SER A 532 24.72 7.99 18.48
N GLY A 533 23.97 7.82 17.39
CA GLY A 533 24.29 6.89 16.30
C GLY A 533 25.17 7.51 15.21
N GLN A 534 25.22 6.87 14.03
CA GLN A 534 25.94 7.40 12.87
C GLN A 534 25.02 8.29 12.02
N PRO A 535 25.22 9.62 11.94
CA PRO A 535 24.29 10.53 11.25
C PRO A 535 24.08 10.25 9.76
N GLY A 536 25.13 9.79 9.07
CA GLY A 536 25.07 9.40 7.65
C GLY A 536 24.30 8.10 7.39
N LYS A 537 24.04 7.31 8.42
CA LYS A 537 23.24 6.07 8.35
C LYS A 537 21.81 6.27 8.85
N ALA A 538 21.54 7.30 9.64
CA ALA A 538 20.21 7.63 10.13
C ALA A 538 19.32 8.27 9.04
N PHE A 539 18.00 8.20 9.25
CA PHE A 539 17.03 8.96 8.46
C PHE A 539 16.88 10.37 9.02
N TRP A 540 16.73 11.35 8.14
CA TRP A 540 16.62 12.75 8.52
C TRP A 540 15.18 13.24 8.40
N HIS A 541 14.79 14.06 9.35
CA HIS A 541 13.46 14.66 9.46
C HIS A 541 13.60 16.15 9.69
N ILE A 542 12.62 16.91 9.20
CA ILE A 542 12.63 18.38 9.24
C ILE A 542 12.72 18.89 10.68
N ASP A 543 12.00 18.24 11.60
CA ASP A 543 11.95 18.56 13.01
C ASP A 543 11.62 17.31 13.85
N GLN A 544 11.53 17.52 15.17
CA GLN A 544 11.20 16.47 16.13
C GLN A 544 9.83 15.84 15.87
N GLU A 545 8.82 16.67 15.59
CA GLU A 545 7.45 16.21 15.40
C GLU A 545 7.34 15.20 14.26
N LEU A 546 8.00 15.47 13.12
CA LEU A 546 8.03 14.51 12.02
C LEU A 546 8.84 13.26 12.38
N ALA A 547 9.96 13.40 13.10
CA ALA A 547 10.77 12.26 13.53
C ALA A 547 9.98 11.30 14.45
N ASP A 548 9.28 11.85 15.44
CA ASP A 548 8.48 11.10 16.39
C ASP A 548 7.29 10.42 15.68
N ALA A 549 6.63 11.12 14.75
CA ALA A 549 5.55 10.55 13.95
C ALA A 549 6.01 9.36 13.09
N VAL A 550 7.19 9.46 12.46
CA VAL A 550 7.77 8.36 11.65
C VAL A 550 8.19 7.19 12.55
N ASP A 551 8.88 7.45 13.66
CA ASP A 551 9.29 6.41 14.60
C ASP A 551 8.09 5.63 15.16
N ALA A 552 7.05 6.34 15.60
CA ALA A 552 5.83 5.72 16.08
C ALA A 552 5.04 5.00 14.98
N PHE A 553 5.17 5.45 13.72
CA PHE A 553 4.60 4.75 12.59
C PHE A 553 5.21 3.33 12.45
N HIS A 554 6.49 3.15 12.75
CA HIS A 554 7.23 1.89 12.61
C HIS A 554 7.25 0.99 13.86
N ARG A 555 7.43 1.59 15.03
CA ARG A 555 7.76 0.90 16.29
C ARG A 555 6.87 -0.31 16.58
N GLY A 556 7.47 -1.51 16.55
CA GLY A 556 6.82 -2.78 16.91
C GLY A 556 5.77 -3.29 15.91
N LYS A 557 5.69 -2.74 14.69
CA LYS A 557 4.64 -3.09 13.72
C LYS A 557 5.08 -4.05 12.62
N PHE A 558 6.38 -4.18 12.37
CA PHE A 558 6.90 -5.08 11.36
C PHE A 558 6.68 -6.56 11.70
N PHE A 559 6.39 -7.36 10.66
CA PHE A 559 6.11 -8.77 10.83
C PHE A 559 7.37 -9.63 10.80
N LEU A 560 8.28 -9.34 9.89
CA LEU A 560 9.51 -10.11 9.64
C LEU A 560 10.73 -9.38 10.25
N PRO A 561 11.87 -10.05 10.47
CA PRO A 561 13.11 -9.35 10.80
C PRO A 561 13.70 -8.66 9.56
N ASP A 562 14.59 -7.68 9.79
CA ASP A 562 15.42 -7.08 8.74
C ASP A 562 16.30 -8.16 8.06
N PRO A 563 16.12 -8.43 6.76
CA PRO A 563 16.87 -9.49 6.07
C PRO A 563 18.35 -9.13 5.89
N THR A 564 18.71 -7.85 5.98
CA THR A 564 20.11 -7.40 5.83
C THR A 564 21.00 -7.78 7.01
N LYS A 565 20.42 -8.13 8.16
CA LYS A 565 21.16 -8.69 9.31
C LYS A 565 21.79 -10.05 8.99
N GLN A 566 21.21 -10.78 8.05
CA GLN A 566 21.73 -12.08 7.57
C GLN A 566 22.49 -11.93 6.25
N VAL A 567 21.96 -11.12 5.32
CA VAL A 567 22.54 -10.93 3.98
C VAL A 567 22.70 -9.42 3.71
N PRO A 568 23.83 -8.80 4.06
CA PRO A 568 24.06 -7.38 3.84
C PRO A 568 23.91 -6.97 2.37
N VAL A 569 23.52 -5.72 2.11
CA VAL A 569 23.44 -5.22 0.73
C VAL A 569 24.85 -5.12 0.15
N PRO A 570 25.11 -5.65 -1.07
CA PRO A 570 26.44 -5.60 -1.68
C PRO A 570 26.99 -4.17 -1.78
N ALA A 571 28.28 -4.01 -1.49
CA ALA A 571 28.94 -2.70 -1.51
C ALA A 571 28.91 -2.05 -2.90
N ASP A 572 28.80 -2.83 -3.97
CA ASP A 572 28.75 -2.42 -5.37
C ASP A 572 27.33 -2.14 -5.90
N TRP A 573 26.29 -2.15 -5.06
CA TRP A 573 24.91 -1.81 -5.47
C TRP A 573 24.68 -0.29 -5.65
N PRO A 574 23.96 0.18 -6.69
CA PRO A 574 23.49 -0.54 -7.87
C PRO A 574 24.68 -1.03 -8.72
N PRO A 575 24.65 -2.25 -9.26
CA PRO A 575 25.70 -2.70 -10.16
C PRO A 575 25.80 -1.74 -11.33
N VAL A 576 27.02 -1.30 -11.65
CA VAL A 576 27.28 -0.51 -12.85
C VAL A 576 26.83 -1.37 -14.03
N LYS A 577 25.79 -0.95 -14.76
CA LYS A 577 25.38 -1.63 -16.00
C LYS A 577 26.52 -1.48 -16.99
N VAL A 578 27.38 -2.50 -17.08
CA VAL A 578 28.33 -2.64 -18.19
C VAL A 578 27.46 -2.72 -19.45
N LYS A 579 27.49 -1.68 -20.29
CA LYS A 579 26.87 -1.77 -21.62
C LYS A 579 27.44 -3.03 -22.25
N LYS A 580 26.59 -4.03 -22.53
CA LYS A 580 26.99 -5.12 -23.43
C LYS A 580 27.48 -4.42 -24.70
N ALA A 581 28.76 -4.57 -25.00
CA ALA A 581 29.25 -4.23 -26.32
C ALA A 581 28.35 -4.97 -27.30
N SER A 582 27.76 -4.25 -28.24
CA SER A 582 26.99 -4.84 -29.32
C SER A 582 27.96 -5.69 -30.13
N GLU A 583 27.91 -7.01 -29.95
CA GLU A 583 28.39 -7.98 -30.93
C GLU A 583 27.40 -8.08 -32.09
#